data_AF-A0A0B2UJQ4-F1
#
_entry.id   AF-A0A0B2UJQ4-F1
#
_cell.length_a   1.000
_cell.length_b   1.000
_cell.length_c   1.000
_cell.angle_alpha   90.00
_cell.angle_beta   90.00
_cell.angle_gamma   90.00
#
_symmetry.space_group_name_H-M   'P 1'
#
loop_
_entity.id
_entity.type
_entity.pdbx_description
1 polymer ?
#
loop_
_entity_poly.entity_id
_entity_poly.type
_entity_poly.pdbx_seq_one_letter_code
_entity_poly.pdbx_strand_id
1 'polypeptide(L)'
;SGKECPSVPNVKFDPHTRQIALQVHNELRSKLAHGTAVYKDGGHLRAGKNIYQMAWDCDLEKQSQEWADKCAFKHSPWSYRHAGENLYEMWTSGTVGSLGMYHLMWSQLTKNLEEHLAH
;
A
#
# COMPACT_ATOMS: atom_id res chain seq x y z
N SER A 1 -5.13 19.65 -1.37
CA SER A 1 -3.77 19.59 -0.80
C SER A 1 -3.63 18.28 -0.05
N GLY A 2 -2.45 17.65 -0.10
CA GLY A 2 -2.18 16.39 0.60
C GLY A 2 -1.99 16.57 2.11
N LYS A 3 -1.93 15.47 2.86
CA LYS A 3 -1.67 15.48 4.32
C LYS A 3 -0.19 15.73 4.59
N GLU A 4 0.08 16.65 5.52
CA GLU A 4 1.43 16.89 6.05
C GLU A 4 1.73 15.95 7.22
N CYS A 5 2.96 15.42 7.27
CA CYS A 5 3.47 14.59 8.36
C CYS A 5 4.86 15.07 8.79
N PRO A 6 4.96 16.20 9.53
CA PRO A 6 6.23 16.84 9.85
C PRO A 6 7.13 16.05 10.82
N SER A 7 6.59 15.04 11.50
CA SER A 7 7.30 14.21 12.49
C SER A 7 8.00 12.98 11.89
N VAL A 8 7.88 12.74 10.58
CA VAL A 8 8.47 11.57 9.91
C VAL A 8 9.95 11.86 9.61
N PRO A 9 10.89 11.01 10.04
CA PRO A 9 12.31 11.18 9.72
C PRO A 9 12.57 10.81 8.25
N ASN A 10 13.60 11.40 7.62
CA ASN A 10 14.05 11.06 6.26
C ASN A 10 12.92 10.97 5.20
N VAL A 11 11.90 11.83 5.33
CA VAL A 11 10.66 11.81 4.54
C VAL A 11 10.91 11.51 3.06
N LYS A 12 10.38 10.39 2.58
CA LYS A 12 10.37 10.05 1.15
C LYS A 12 9.05 10.38 0.48
N PHE A 13 7.96 10.38 1.23
CA PHE A 13 6.63 10.69 0.71
C PHE A 13 6.30 12.15 1.01
N ASP A 14 6.22 12.97 -0.02
CA ASP A 14 5.66 14.32 0.12
C ASP A 14 4.12 14.27 0.20
N PRO A 15 3.42 15.38 0.52
CA PRO A 15 1.96 15.38 0.64
C PRO A 15 1.23 14.87 -0.60
N HIS A 16 1.78 15.13 -1.79
CA HIS A 16 1.18 14.69 -3.06
C HIS A 16 1.31 13.16 -3.22
N THR A 17 2.48 12.61 -2.92
CA THR A 17 2.77 11.17 -2.96
C THR A 17 1.89 10.39 -1.98
N ARG A 18 1.72 10.89 -0.74
CA ARG A 18 0.76 10.33 0.23
C ARG A 18 -0.65 10.30 -0.30
N GLN A 19 -1.08 11.39 -0.95
CA GLN A 19 -2.42 11.49 -1.54
C GLN A 19 -2.62 10.45 -2.64
N ILE A 20 -1.65 10.29 -3.55
CA ILE A 20 -1.72 9.28 -4.62
C ILE A 20 -1.77 7.88 -4.02
N ALA A 21 -0.89 7.56 -3.08
CA ALA A 21 -0.85 6.25 -2.43
C ALA A 21 -2.19 5.94 -1.75
N LEU A 22 -2.77 6.88 -1.00
CA LEU A 22 -4.06 6.72 -0.35
C LEU A 22 -5.21 6.58 -1.35
N GLN A 23 -5.21 7.40 -2.40
CA GLN A 23 -6.25 7.39 -3.42
C GLN A 23 -6.30 6.04 -4.12
N VAL A 24 -5.16 5.53 -4.58
CA VAL A 24 -5.13 4.25 -5.29
C VAL A 24 -5.55 3.12 -4.36
N HIS A 25 -5.10 3.06 -3.09
CA HIS A 25 -5.62 2.06 -2.14
C HIS A 25 -7.14 2.11 -2.03
N ASN A 26 -7.72 3.31 -1.92
CA ASN A 26 -9.16 3.50 -1.78
C ASN A 26 -9.93 3.18 -3.07
N GLU A 27 -9.39 3.48 -4.25
CA GLU A 27 -9.98 3.08 -5.53
C GLU A 27 -10.06 1.55 -5.64
N LEU A 28 -9.00 0.85 -5.24
CA LEU A 28 -8.93 -0.60 -5.29
C LEU A 28 -9.89 -1.24 -4.26
N ARG A 29 -9.93 -0.70 -3.04
CA ARG A 29 -10.91 -1.11 -2.02
C ARG A 29 -12.36 -0.85 -2.47
N SER A 30 -12.62 0.25 -3.15
CA SER A 30 -13.94 0.56 -3.73
C SER A 30 -14.35 -0.46 -4.79
N LYS A 31 -13.43 -0.86 -5.69
CA LYS A 31 -13.68 -1.92 -6.67
C LYS A 31 -14.03 -3.24 -5.99
N LEU A 32 -13.35 -3.60 -4.90
CA LEU A 32 -13.66 -4.80 -4.13
C LEU A 32 -15.03 -4.71 -3.42
N ALA A 33 -15.36 -3.56 -2.84
CA ALA A 33 -16.64 -3.32 -2.19
C ALA A 33 -17.82 -3.46 -3.17
N HIS A 34 -17.63 -3.03 -4.43
CA HIS A 34 -18.65 -3.10 -5.48
C HIS A 34 -18.61 -4.37 -6.33
N GLY A 35 -17.63 -5.27 -6.11
CA GLY A 35 -17.47 -6.47 -6.92
C GLY A 35 -17.09 -6.18 -8.38
N THR A 36 -16.41 -5.06 -8.62
CA THR A 36 -15.93 -4.64 -9.96
C THR A 36 -14.43 -4.81 -10.13
N ALA A 37 -13.75 -5.39 -9.14
CA ALA A 37 -12.35 -5.76 -9.25
C ALA A 37 -12.19 -6.98 -10.17
N VAL A 38 -11.35 -6.85 -11.21
CA VAL A 38 -11.07 -7.91 -12.19
C VAL A 38 -9.92 -8.78 -11.71
N TYR A 39 -10.12 -10.10 -11.75
CA TYR A 39 -9.12 -11.11 -11.46
C TYR A 39 -8.30 -11.47 -12.70
N LYS A 40 -7.22 -12.24 -12.51
CA LYS A 40 -6.24 -12.59 -13.56
C LYS A 40 -6.83 -13.34 -14.76
N ASP A 41 -7.97 -14.00 -14.61
CA ASP A 41 -8.70 -14.72 -15.67
C ASP A 41 -9.74 -13.84 -16.41
N GLY A 42 -9.84 -12.55 -16.07
CA GLY A 42 -10.84 -11.63 -16.60
C GLY A 42 -12.20 -11.70 -15.90
N GLY A 43 -12.38 -12.60 -14.93
CA GLY A 43 -13.56 -12.66 -14.07
C GLY A 43 -13.58 -11.52 -13.05
N HIS A 44 -14.78 -11.18 -12.55
CA HIS A 44 -14.92 -10.22 -11.45
C HIS A 44 -14.91 -10.94 -10.10
N LEU A 45 -14.25 -10.32 -9.12
CA LEU A 45 -14.28 -10.75 -7.74
C LEU A 45 -15.63 -10.40 -7.11
N ARG A 46 -16.08 -11.24 -6.17
CA ARG A 46 -17.33 -11.01 -5.44
C ARG A 46 -17.23 -9.72 -4.62
N ALA A 47 -18.34 -8.99 -4.54
CA ALA A 47 -18.44 -7.81 -3.69
C ALA A 47 -18.16 -8.16 -2.22
N GLY A 48 -17.19 -7.48 -1.63
CA GLY A 48 -16.85 -7.62 -0.22
C GLY A 48 -17.78 -6.80 0.68
N LYS A 49 -18.06 -7.30 1.88
CA LYS A 49 -18.77 -6.56 2.93
C LYS A 49 -17.75 -5.93 3.90
N ASN A 50 -18.11 -4.81 4.53
CA ASN A 50 -17.29 -4.12 5.54
C ASN A 50 -15.92 -3.63 5.02
N ILE A 51 -15.84 -3.22 3.76
CA ILE A 51 -14.63 -2.59 3.19
C ILE A 51 -14.72 -1.08 3.40
N TYR A 52 -14.03 -0.58 4.41
CA TYR A 52 -14.01 0.85 4.74
C TYR A 52 -12.94 1.63 3.97
N GLN A 53 -13.19 2.91 3.75
CA GLN A 53 -12.19 3.84 3.22
C GLN A 53 -11.03 3.98 4.20
N MET A 54 -9.80 3.94 3.69
CA MET A 54 -8.59 4.20 4.46
C MET A 54 -8.35 5.70 4.62
N ALA A 55 -7.73 6.06 5.75
CA ALA A 55 -7.16 7.38 6.01
C ALA A 55 -5.64 7.24 6.18
N TRP A 56 -4.91 8.31 5.85
CA TRP A 56 -3.46 8.34 6.07
C TRP A 56 -3.13 8.62 7.53
N ASP A 57 -2.25 7.81 8.10
CA ASP A 57 -1.77 7.90 9.48
C ASP A 57 -0.26 8.18 9.47
N CYS A 58 0.15 9.29 10.10
CA CYS A 58 1.55 9.71 10.09
C CYS A 58 2.43 8.85 11.00
N ASP A 59 1.88 8.20 12.03
CA ASP A 59 2.64 7.34 12.93
C ASP A 59 2.93 5.98 12.28
N LEU A 60 2.01 5.49 11.45
CA LEU A 60 2.27 4.33 10.58
C LEU A 60 3.30 4.66 9.49
N GLU A 61 3.24 5.85 8.89
CA GLU A 61 4.27 6.30 7.93
C GLU A 61 5.63 6.38 8.60
N LYS A 62 5.71 6.99 9.79
CA LYS A 62 6.96 7.10 10.55
C LYS A 62 7.58 5.72 10.81
N GLN A 63 6.81 4.77 11.34
CA GLN A 63 7.30 3.41 11.60
C GLN A 63 7.76 2.71 10.32
N SER A 64 7.03 2.88 9.22
CA SER A 64 7.36 2.32 7.92
C SER A 64 8.65 2.93 7.34
N GLN A 65 8.82 4.24 7.43
CA GLN A 65 10.01 4.96 6.97
C GLN A 65 11.24 4.57 7.78
N GLU A 66 11.14 4.52 9.11
CA GLU A 66 12.21 4.06 10.00
C GLU A 66 12.64 2.62 9.72
N TRP A 67 11.72 1.75 9.30
CA TRP A 67 12.05 0.38 8.89
C TRP A 67 12.68 0.33 7.49
N ALA A 68 12.11 1.06 6.53
CA ALA A 68 12.62 1.15 5.15
C ALA A 68 14.04 1.71 5.09
N ASP A 69 14.37 2.69 5.95
CA ASP A 69 15.69 3.30 6.05
C ASP A 69 16.80 2.30 6.45
N LYS A 70 16.44 1.12 6.99
CA LYS A 70 17.40 0.04 7.29
C LYS A 70 17.84 -0.73 6.04
N CYS A 71 17.18 -0.50 4.89
CA CYS A 71 17.47 -1.15 3.62
C CYS A 71 17.52 -2.69 3.72
N ALA A 72 16.64 -3.27 4.52
CA ALA A 72 16.51 -4.72 4.68
C ALA A 72 15.16 -5.19 4.15
N PHE A 73 15.15 -5.95 3.06
CA PHE A 73 13.93 -6.51 2.49
C PHE A 73 13.40 -7.69 3.32
N LYS A 74 12.82 -7.39 4.48
CA LYS A 74 12.17 -8.34 5.38
C LYS A 74 11.16 -7.62 6.25
N HIS A 75 10.16 -8.35 6.74
CA HIS A 75 9.17 -7.77 7.63
C HIS A 75 9.78 -7.25 8.93
N SER A 76 9.27 -6.13 9.42
CA SER A 76 9.61 -5.66 10.76
C SER A 76 9.09 -6.65 11.82
N PRO A 77 9.68 -6.74 13.01
CA PRO A 77 9.11 -7.57 14.08
C PRO A 77 7.71 -7.08 14.48
N TRP A 78 6.79 -7.98 14.86
CA TRP A 78 5.46 -7.58 15.33
C TRP A 78 5.54 -6.63 16.53
N SER A 79 6.46 -6.91 17.46
CA SER A 79 6.75 -6.09 18.64
C SER A 79 7.22 -4.66 18.33
N TYR A 80 7.55 -4.38 17.07
CA TYR A 80 7.83 -3.03 16.58
C TYR A 80 6.56 -2.40 16.00
N ARG A 81 6.01 -2.98 14.93
CA ARG A 81 4.95 -2.33 14.13
C ARG A 81 3.55 -2.36 14.72
N HIS A 82 3.19 -3.41 15.48
CA HIS A 82 1.83 -3.67 15.96
C HIS A 82 0.71 -3.44 14.91
N ALA A 83 1.02 -3.69 13.63
CA ALA A 83 0.19 -3.38 12.47
C ALA A 83 0.41 -4.41 11.35
N GLY A 84 -0.47 -4.43 10.35
CA GLY A 84 -0.19 -5.12 9.08
C GLY A 84 0.97 -4.46 8.34
N GLU A 85 1.67 -5.21 7.48
CA GLU A 85 2.81 -4.67 6.74
C GLU A 85 2.92 -5.31 5.36
N ASN A 86 3.19 -4.47 4.37
CA ASN A 86 3.34 -4.85 2.97
C ASN A 86 4.70 -4.38 2.49
N LEU A 87 5.45 -5.26 1.83
CA LEU A 87 6.81 -5.00 1.36
C LEU A 87 6.94 -5.25 -0.13
N TYR A 88 7.73 -4.40 -0.76
CA TYR A 88 8.13 -4.51 -2.15
C TYR A 88 9.48 -3.84 -2.36
N GLU A 89 10.28 -4.47 -3.22
CA GLU A 89 11.58 -3.99 -3.65
C GLU A 89 11.66 -4.22 -5.16
N MET A 90 12.31 -3.30 -5.87
CA MET A 90 12.62 -3.47 -7.29
C MET A 90 14.04 -3.01 -7.56
N TRP A 91 14.71 -3.72 -8.46
CA TRP A 91 16.04 -3.38 -8.93
C TRP A 91 15.91 -2.71 -10.30
N THR A 92 16.52 -1.53 -10.46
CA THR A 92 16.57 -0.84 -11.75
C THR A 92 17.85 -0.01 -11.85
N SER A 93 18.36 0.14 -13.08
CA SER A 93 19.43 1.09 -13.40
C SER A 93 18.88 2.45 -13.86
N GLY A 94 17.56 2.61 -13.96
CA GLY A 94 16.88 3.85 -14.35
C GLY A 94 16.24 4.60 -13.18
N THR A 95 15.71 5.79 -13.44
CA THR A 95 15.00 6.58 -12.41
C THR A 95 13.66 5.94 -12.08
N VAL A 96 13.41 5.65 -10.79
CA VAL A 96 12.11 5.17 -10.31
C VAL A 96 11.15 6.36 -10.24
N GLY A 97 10.23 6.45 -11.21
CA GLY A 97 9.12 7.41 -11.18
C GLY A 97 7.88 6.88 -10.43
N SER A 98 6.79 7.64 -10.47
CA SER A 98 5.48 7.27 -9.89
C SER A 98 4.95 5.91 -10.35
N LEU A 99 5.38 5.41 -11.53
CA LEU A 99 5.08 4.06 -12.03
C LEU A 99 5.51 2.94 -11.07
N GLY A 100 6.61 3.13 -10.32
CA GLY A 100 7.03 2.16 -9.28
C GLY A 100 5.99 2.03 -8.18
N MET A 101 5.34 3.14 -7.79
CA MET A 101 4.30 3.17 -6.76
C MET A 101 2.98 2.54 -7.22
N TYR A 102 2.62 2.65 -8.51
CA TYR A 102 1.50 1.91 -9.07
C TYR A 102 1.76 0.41 -9.07
N HIS A 103 2.98 -0.03 -9.42
CA HIS A 103 3.34 -1.44 -9.47
C HIS A 103 3.37 -2.08 -8.07
N LEU A 104 3.96 -1.37 -7.10
CA LEU A 104 3.86 -1.61 -5.65
C LEU A 104 2.43 -1.99 -5.23
N MET A 105 1.47 -1.15 -5.60
CA MET A 105 0.09 -1.26 -5.12
C MET A 105 -0.71 -2.35 -5.84
N TRP A 106 -0.47 -2.55 -7.14
CA TRP A 106 -1.01 -3.69 -7.89
C TRP A 106 -0.49 -5.03 -7.34
N SER A 107 0.81 -5.12 -7.02
CA SER A 107 1.41 -6.33 -6.45
C SER A 107 0.83 -6.69 -5.07
N GLN A 108 0.47 -5.67 -4.28
CA GLN A 108 -0.11 -5.89 -2.97
C GLN A 108 -1.58 -6.25 -3.02
N LEU A 109 -2.33 -5.67 -3.97
CA LEU A 109 -3.68 -6.11 -4.28
C LEU A 109 -3.71 -7.60 -4.62
N THR A 110 -2.83 -8.05 -5.51
CA THR A 110 -2.80 -9.46 -5.93
C THR A 110 -2.48 -10.38 -4.75
N LYS A 111 -1.56 -9.99 -3.85
CA LYS A 111 -1.27 -10.77 -2.63
C LYS A 111 -2.48 -10.83 -1.68
N ASN A 112 -3.09 -9.69 -1.37
CA ASN A 112 -4.27 -9.64 -0.49
C ASN A 112 -5.48 -10.37 -1.10
N LEU A 113 -5.57 -10.42 -2.43
CA LEU A 113 -6.61 -11.15 -3.15
C LEU A 113 -6.43 -12.66 -3.10
N GLU A 114 -5.20 -13.15 -3.15
CA GLU A 114 -4.91 -14.57 -2.97
C GLU A 114 -5.26 -15.04 -1.54
N GLU A 115 -5.02 -14.19 -0.53
CA GLU A 115 -5.38 -14.47 0.86
C GLU A 115 -6.90 -14.46 1.10
N HIS A 116 -7.64 -13.55 0.47
CA HIS A 116 -9.11 -13.48 0.60
C HIS A 116 -9.88 -14.55 -0.21
N LEU A 117 -9.26 -15.19 -1.20
CA LEU A 117 -9.84 -16.32 -1.94
C LEU A 117 -9.49 -17.68 -1.33
N ALA A 118 -8.62 -17.72 -0.33
CA ALA A 118 -8.26 -18.92 0.42
C ALA A 118 -9.21 -19.27 1.58
N HIS A 119 -10.32 -18.51 1.72
CA HIS A 119 -11.39 -18.72 2.70
C HIS A 119 -12.77 -18.61 2.04
#